data_AF-A0A7C9DII5-F1
#
_entry.id   AF-A0A7C9DII5-F1
#
_cell.length_a   1.000
_cell.length_b   1.000
_cell.length_c   1.000
_cell.angle_alpha   90.00
_cell.angle_beta   90.00
_cell.angle_gamma   90.00
#
_symmetry.space_group_name_H-M   'P 1'
#
loop_
_entity.id
_entity.type
_entity.pdbx_description
1 polymer ?
#
loop_
_entity_poly.entity_id
_entity_poly.type
_entity_poly.pdbx_seq_one_letter_code
_entity_poly.pdbx_strand_id
1 'polypeptide(L)'
;IAVWGYNDVEVSPDFDRVFSRFHETTLPHWDPRIQYIFNGYKTLPFPFEEVGLGNEGAPLELEIPKTVSFEGFLGMVKSWSAIVTAKEKGVELLSEEVV
;
A
#
# COMPACT_ATOMS: atom_id res chain seq x y z
N ILE A 1 -0.56 -21.33 8.87
CA ILE A 1 -0.56 -19.87 9.16
C ILE A 1 -0.87 -19.16 7.85
N ALA A 2 -1.42 -17.94 7.90
CA ALA A 2 -1.64 -17.11 6.71
C ALA A 2 -0.98 -15.75 6.92
N VAL A 3 -0.37 -15.22 5.86
CA VAL A 3 0.06 -13.82 5.75
C VAL A 3 -0.82 -13.20 4.67
N TRP A 4 -1.43 -12.08 4.97
CA TRP A 4 -2.31 -11.38 4.05
C TRP A 4 -2.21 -9.88 4.29
N GLY A 5 -2.60 -9.12 3.27
CA GLY A 5 -2.53 -7.66 3.28
C GLY A 5 -3.33 -7.11 2.10
N TYR A 6 -3.21 -5.82 1.91
CA TYR A 6 -3.79 -5.10 0.79
C TYR A 6 -2.74 -4.16 0.21
N ASN A 7 -2.93 -3.76 -1.04
CA ASN A 7 -2.09 -2.82 -1.75
C ASN A 7 -2.84 -1.51 -2.01
N ASP A 8 -2.28 -0.70 -2.90
CA ASP A 8 -2.89 0.53 -3.39
C ASP A 8 -4.35 0.31 -3.82
N VAL A 9 -5.14 1.36 -3.61
CA VAL A 9 -6.52 1.39 -4.07
C VAL A 9 -6.56 1.61 -5.58
N GLU A 10 -7.52 0.96 -6.23
CA GLU A 10 -7.86 1.21 -7.64
C GLU A 10 -9.28 1.76 -7.69
N VAL A 11 -9.48 2.90 -8.37
CA VAL A 11 -10.75 3.63 -8.38
C VAL A 11 -11.18 3.95 -9.80
N SER A 12 -10.32 4.61 -10.57
CA SER A 12 -10.57 4.97 -11.97
C SER A 12 -9.29 5.46 -12.63
N PRO A 13 -9.13 5.34 -13.96
CA PRO A 13 -7.89 5.71 -14.65
C PRO A 13 -7.36 7.13 -14.34
N ASP A 14 -8.25 8.11 -14.15
CA ASP A 14 -7.85 9.47 -13.82
C ASP A 14 -7.38 9.62 -12.38
N PHE A 15 -8.09 9.02 -11.42
CA PHE A 15 -7.70 9.00 -10.02
C PHE A 15 -6.39 8.24 -9.84
N ASP A 16 -6.31 7.03 -10.39
CA ASP A 16 -5.18 6.11 -10.21
C ASP A 16 -3.89 6.72 -10.77
N ARG A 17 -3.98 7.48 -11.87
CA ARG A 17 -2.85 8.23 -12.43
C ARG A 17 -2.36 9.34 -11.51
N VAL A 18 -3.26 10.07 -10.84
CA VAL A 18 -2.89 11.12 -9.87
C VAL A 18 -2.29 10.47 -8.63
N PHE A 19 -2.94 9.42 -8.13
CA PHE A 19 -2.52 8.70 -6.93
C PHE A 19 -1.18 8.01 -7.10
N SER A 20 -0.91 7.41 -8.26
CA SER A 20 0.38 6.80 -8.58
C SER A 20 1.54 7.81 -8.49
N ARG A 21 1.37 9.03 -9.04
CA ARG A 21 2.38 10.09 -8.91
C ARG A 21 2.61 10.51 -7.47
N PHE A 22 1.55 10.58 -6.67
CA PHE A 22 1.68 10.84 -5.24
C PHE A 22 2.41 9.68 -4.53
N HIS A 23 2.03 8.43 -4.80
CA HIS A 23 2.65 7.24 -4.21
C HIS A 23 4.16 7.19 -4.49
N GLU A 24 4.61 7.56 -5.71
CA GLU A 24 6.04 7.68 -6.04
C GLU A 24 6.80 8.62 -5.10
N THR A 25 6.19 9.71 -4.63
CA THR A 25 6.82 10.64 -3.67
C THR A 25 7.04 10.01 -2.30
N THR A 26 6.28 8.97 -1.96
CA THR A 26 6.37 8.28 -0.67
C THR A 26 7.51 7.25 -0.64
N LEU A 27 7.97 6.77 -1.81
CA LEU A 27 8.96 5.68 -1.95
C LEU A 27 10.23 5.84 -1.08
N PRO A 28 10.85 7.03 -0.96
CA PRO A 28 12.05 7.22 -0.15
C PRO A 28 11.82 7.11 1.37
N HIS A 29 10.57 7.09 1.81
CA HIS A 29 10.19 7.17 3.22
C HIS A 29 9.72 5.83 3.79
N TRP A 30 9.50 4.83 2.96
CA TRP A 30 9.14 3.50 3.42
C TRP A 30 10.33 2.74 4.00
N ASP A 31 10.05 1.84 4.94
CA ASP A 31 10.99 0.80 5.32
C ASP A 31 11.24 -0.15 4.11
N PRO A 32 12.49 -0.56 3.83
CA PRO A 32 12.80 -1.42 2.70
C PRO A 32 11.99 -2.72 2.63
N ARG A 33 11.49 -3.23 3.77
CA ARG A 33 10.64 -4.43 3.84
C ARG A 33 9.26 -4.24 3.21
N ILE A 34 8.83 -3.00 2.93
CA ILE A 34 7.57 -2.71 2.22
C ILE A 34 7.49 -3.41 0.86
N GLN A 35 8.65 -3.71 0.26
CA GLN A 35 8.74 -4.40 -1.03
C GLN A 35 8.03 -5.76 -1.00
N TYR A 36 7.92 -6.43 0.15
CA TYR A 36 7.11 -7.64 0.23
C TYR A 36 5.62 -7.35 0.01
N ILE A 37 5.09 -6.27 0.59
CA ILE A 37 3.69 -5.85 0.39
C ILE A 37 3.48 -5.40 -1.06
N PHE A 38 4.34 -4.52 -1.59
CA PHE A 38 4.25 -4.03 -2.97
C PHE A 38 4.28 -5.15 -4.01
N ASN A 39 5.04 -6.22 -3.76
CA ASN A 39 5.06 -7.42 -4.61
C ASN A 39 3.91 -8.40 -4.29
N GLY A 40 2.93 -8.01 -3.48
CA GLY A 40 1.80 -8.85 -3.08
C GLY A 40 2.21 -10.12 -2.34
N TYR A 41 3.31 -10.07 -1.60
CA TYR A 41 4.00 -11.19 -0.94
C TYR A 41 4.56 -12.28 -1.87
N LYS A 42 4.59 -12.07 -3.19
CA LYS A 42 5.17 -13.03 -4.17
C LYS A 42 6.64 -13.34 -3.92
N THR A 43 7.37 -12.40 -3.30
CA THR A 43 8.82 -12.53 -3.04
C THR A 43 9.14 -12.87 -1.58
N LEU A 44 8.14 -13.03 -0.71
CA LEU A 44 8.34 -13.34 0.70
C LEU A 44 8.68 -14.82 0.87
N PRO A 45 9.84 -15.17 1.48
CA PRO A 45 10.13 -16.56 1.83
C PRO A 45 9.09 -17.10 2.82
N PHE A 46 8.42 -18.19 2.46
CA PHE A 46 7.28 -18.70 3.22
C PHE A 46 7.35 -20.23 3.39
N PRO A 47 8.14 -20.74 4.36
CA PRO A 47 8.50 -22.15 4.48
C PRO A 47 7.40 -22.99 5.17
N PHE A 48 6.14 -22.73 4.85
CA PHE A 48 5.00 -23.47 5.41
C PHE A 48 4.27 -24.20 4.30
N GLU A 49 3.73 -25.38 4.61
CA GLU A 49 2.94 -26.16 3.66
C GLU A 49 1.68 -25.40 3.22
N GLU A 50 1.33 -25.55 1.94
CA GLU A 50 0.14 -24.94 1.37
C GLU A 50 -1.13 -25.47 2.04
N VAL A 51 -2.06 -24.54 2.36
CA VAL A 51 -3.37 -24.85 2.93
C VAL A 51 -4.53 -24.58 1.96
N GLY A 52 -4.23 -24.39 0.67
CA GLY A 52 -5.21 -24.17 -0.41
C GLY A 52 -5.63 -22.72 -0.64
N LEU A 53 -4.94 -21.75 -0.04
CA LEU A 53 -5.20 -20.30 -0.20
C LEU A 53 -3.97 -19.55 -0.73
N GLY A 54 -3.24 -20.21 -1.63
CA GLY A 54 -1.96 -19.74 -2.16
C GLY A 54 -0.74 -20.40 -1.49
N ASN A 55 0.42 -20.23 -2.12
CA ASN A 55 1.70 -20.77 -1.67
C ASN A 55 2.85 -19.77 -1.93
N GLU A 56 4.07 -20.12 -1.52
CA GLU A 56 5.27 -19.32 -1.76
C GLU A 56 5.43 -19.01 -3.26
N GLY A 57 5.55 -17.73 -3.61
CA GLY A 57 5.65 -17.29 -5.01
C GLY A 57 4.30 -17.11 -5.73
N ALA A 58 3.22 -17.73 -5.23
CA ALA A 58 1.88 -17.64 -5.81
C ALA A 58 0.80 -17.42 -4.72
N PRO A 59 0.78 -16.24 -4.08
CA PRO A 59 -0.28 -15.89 -3.14
C PRO A 59 -1.62 -15.74 -3.88
N LEU A 60 -2.72 -16.04 -3.19
CA LEU A 60 -4.06 -15.84 -3.73
C LEU A 60 -4.41 -14.34 -3.74
N GLU A 61 -4.73 -13.80 -4.92
CA GLU A 61 -5.20 -12.43 -5.09
C GLU A 61 -6.72 -12.35 -4.86
N LEU A 62 -7.14 -11.38 -4.05
CA LEU A 62 -8.54 -11.16 -3.69
C LEU A 62 -8.86 -9.67 -3.77
N GLU A 63 -10.07 -9.35 -4.21
CA GLU A 63 -10.58 -7.98 -4.23
C GLU A 63 -11.28 -7.62 -2.92
N ILE A 64 -11.09 -6.37 -2.46
CA ILE A 64 -11.75 -5.83 -1.27
C ILE A 64 -12.58 -4.61 -1.71
N PRO A 65 -13.81 -4.80 -2.24
CA PRO A 65 -14.63 -3.69 -2.66
C PRO A 65 -15.06 -2.84 -1.45
N LYS A 66 -14.86 -1.53 -1.54
CA LYS A 66 -15.21 -0.55 -0.51
C LYS A 66 -15.73 0.74 -1.13
N THR A 67 -16.78 1.30 -0.53
CA THR A 67 -17.20 2.68 -0.76
C THR A 67 -16.75 3.51 0.42
N VAL A 68 -15.93 4.53 0.17
CA VAL A 68 -15.42 5.45 1.19
C VAL A 68 -15.59 6.89 0.73
N SER A 69 -15.68 7.83 1.67
CA SER A 69 -15.57 9.26 1.35
C SER A 69 -14.12 9.60 1.00
N PHE A 70 -13.93 10.70 0.26
CA PHE A 70 -12.59 11.22 -0.02
C PHE A 70 -11.82 11.56 1.28
N GLU A 71 -12.51 12.14 2.27
CA GLU A 71 -11.92 12.40 3.59
C GLU A 71 -11.48 11.12 4.30
N GLY A 72 -12.27 10.05 4.20
CA GLY A 72 -11.92 8.74 4.77
C GLY A 72 -10.71 8.13 4.08
N PHE A 73 -10.62 8.26 2.75
CA PHE A 73 -9.45 7.87 1.98
C PHE A 73 -8.20 8.66 2.41
N LEU A 74 -8.29 9.99 2.53
CA LEU A 74 -7.17 10.82 3.01
C LEU A 74 -6.76 10.45 4.43
N GLY A 75 -7.72 10.12 5.30
CA GLY A 75 -7.43 9.62 6.65
C GLY A 75 -6.60 8.34 6.63
N MET A 76 -6.91 7.42 5.72
CA MET A 76 -6.13 6.20 5.51
C MET A 76 -4.72 6.51 5.00
N VAL A 77 -4.57 7.36 3.98
CA VAL A 77 -3.24 7.75 3.47
C VAL A 77 -2.40 8.43 4.55
N LYS A 78 -2.98 9.31 5.37
CA LYS A 78 -2.29 9.96 6.50
C LYS A 78 -1.77 8.98 7.55
N SER A 79 -2.35 7.78 7.63
CA SER A 79 -1.92 6.73 8.56
C SER A 79 -0.73 5.90 8.06
N TRP A 80 -0.32 6.08 6.80
CA TRP A 80 0.81 5.35 6.23
C TRP A 80 2.11 5.65 6.96
N SER A 81 2.92 4.62 7.21
CA SER A 81 4.21 4.79 7.88
C SER A 81 5.14 5.69 7.08
N ALA A 82 5.12 5.67 5.74
CA ALA A 82 5.91 6.59 4.93
C ALA A 82 5.55 8.06 5.15
N ILE A 83 4.26 8.38 5.35
CA ILE A 83 3.82 9.76 5.65
C ILE A 83 4.35 10.19 7.01
N VAL A 84 4.24 9.32 8.02
CA VAL A 84 4.78 9.58 9.36
C VAL A 84 6.30 9.78 9.31
N THR A 85 7.03 8.88 8.65
CA THR A 85 8.49 8.95 8.51
C THR A 85 8.95 10.16 7.69
N ALA A 86 8.20 10.57 6.66
CA ALA A 86 8.48 11.80 5.93
C ALA A 86 8.36 13.02 6.85
N LYS A 87 7.29 13.10 7.63
CA LYS A 87 7.05 14.19 8.58
C LYS A 87 8.12 14.25 9.66
N GLU A 88 8.55 13.12 10.21
CA GLU A 88 9.67 13.05 11.17
C GLU A 88 10.99 13.56 10.58
N LYS A 89 11.17 13.40 9.26
CA LYS A 89 12.32 13.94 8.50
C LYS A 89 12.12 15.39 8.04
N GLY A 90 11.02 16.04 8.44
CA GLY A 90 10.71 17.43 8.09
C GLY A 90 10.16 17.61 6.67
N VAL A 91 9.69 16.56 6.02
CA VAL A 91 9.08 16.59 4.68
C VAL A 91 7.57 16.43 4.82
N GLU A 92 6.80 17.43 4.37
CA GLU A 92 5.33 17.35 4.34
C GLU A 92 4.87 16.88 2.95
N LEU A 93 4.37 15.64 2.87
CA LEU A 93 3.93 15.02 1.61
C LEU A 93 2.44 15.25 1.34
N LEU A 94 1.62 15.51 2.37
CA LEU A 94 0.18 15.72 2.26
C LEU A 94 -0.17 17.15 2.71
N SER A 95 0.34 18.13 1.96
CA SER A 95 -0.02 19.54 2.16
C SER A 95 -1.41 19.86 1.61
N GLU A 96 -1.98 20.98 2.03
CA GLU A 96 -3.26 21.49 1.49
C GLU A 96 -3.19 21.80 -0.01
N GLU A 97 -1.99 21.93 -0.60
CA GLU A 97 -1.83 22.14 -2.04
C GLU A 97 -1.95 20.84 -2.86
N VAL A 98 -1.76 19.68 -2.20
CA VAL A 98 -1.83 18.34 -2.80
C VAL A 98 -3.21 17.71 -2.60
N VAL A 99 -4.02 18.24 -1.66
CA VAL A 99 -5.34 17.74 -1.25
C VAL A 99 -6.48 18.54 -1.88
#